data_AF-A0A7C5K1Q0-F1
#
_entry.id   AF-A0A7C5K1Q0-F1
#
_cell.length_a   1.000
_cell.length_b   1.000
_cell.length_c   1.000
_cell.angle_alpha   90.00
_cell.angle_beta   90.00
_cell.angle_gamma   90.00
#
_symmetry.space_group_name_H-M   'P 1'
#
loop_
_entity.id
_entity.type
_entity.pdbx_description
1 polymer ?
#
loop_
_entity_poly.entity_id
_entity_poly.type
_entity_poly.pdbx_seq_one_letter_code
_entity_poly.pdbx_strand_id
1 'polypeptide(L)'
;MEFMIFRGAPYRHDWVTDLIEDVGGFIVSIDLTSTEVVMIFAVPKEGVSKIEGMVKIVHGELMPAPLTGIEIIMVSPSYARHHAPVPHCNLIEGLRESGAKVNSLVMGRGVGLTISQMSAMERLAIEEHDIAIFMFGCFEHCIREYKLKMVEKLKIPIVVMAYPKLEVEMSNITYVSGLSRMLMSFKKGNEKTRLNRVM
;
A
#
# COMPACT_ATOMS: atom_id res chain seq x y z
N MET A 1 -13.09 -6.06 -18.37
CA MET A 1 -12.53 -6.97 -17.36
C MET A 1 -12.81 -6.39 -16.00
N GLU A 2 -13.13 -7.22 -15.03
CA GLU A 2 -13.27 -6.87 -13.61
C GLU A 2 -12.10 -7.50 -12.86
N PHE A 3 -11.40 -6.71 -12.06
CA PHE A 3 -10.28 -7.16 -11.24
C PHE A 3 -10.78 -7.47 -9.84
N MET A 4 -10.48 -8.68 -9.36
CA MET A 4 -10.96 -9.17 -8.08
C MET A 4 -9.87 -9.92 -7.33
N ILE A 5 -10.00 -9.91 -6.01
CA ILE A 5 -9.22 -10.72 -5.08
C ILE A 5 -10.12 -11.86 -4.58
N PHE A 6 -9.65 -13.08 -4.72
CA PHE A 6 -10.18 -14.23 -4.00
C PHE A 6 -9.31 -14.49 -2.77
N ARG A 7 -9.95 -14.70 -1.63
CA ARG A 7 -9.30 -15.11 -0.38
C ARG A 7 -10.00 -16.37 0.13
N GLY A 8 -9.26 -17.45 0.37
CA GLY A 8 -9.87 -18.71 0.79
C GLY A 8 -8.87 -19.72 1.35
N ALA A 9 -9.37 -20.88 1.77
CA ALA A 9 -8.50 -21.97 2.18
C ALA A 9 -7.72 -22.55 0.99
N PRO A 10 -6.50 -23.09 1.19
CA PRO A 10 -5.74 -23.74 0.11
C PRO A 10 -6.44 -24.95 -0.51
N TYR A 11 -7.34 -25.56 0.24
CA TYR A 11 -8.14 -26.68 -0.24
C TYR A 11 -9.16 -26.21 -1.30
N ARG A 12 -9.05 -26.77 -2.52
CA ARG A 12 -9.91 -26.48 -3.70
C ARG A 12 -9.74 -25.12 -4.36
N HIS A 13 -8.62 -24.42 -4.13
CA HIS A 13 -8.32 -23.22 -4.91
C HIS A 13 -8.24 -23.51 -6.42
N ASP A 14 -7.81 -24.72 -6.81
CA ASP A 14 -7.77 -25.19 -8.21
C ASP A 14 -9.13 -25.06 -8.93
N TRP A 15 -10.25 -25.27 -8.23
CA TRP A 15 -11.58 -25.15 -8.82
C TRP A 15 -11.93 -23.71 -9.21
N VAL A 16 -11.37 -22.76 -8.46
CA VAL A 16 -11.51 -21.33 -8.75
C VAL A 16 -10.61 -20.96 -9.92
N THR A 17 -9.37 -21.47 -9.97
CA THR A 17 -8.44 -21.20 -11.08
C THR A 17 -8.95 -21.77 -12.40
N ASP A 18 -9.44 -23.01 -12.40
CA ASP A 18 -10.02 -23.65 -13.58
C ASP A 18 -11.21 -22.85 -14.11
N LEU A 19 -12.11 -22.42 -13.21
CA LEU A 19 -13.27 -21.63 -13.60
C LEU A 19 -12.87 -20.25 -14.14
N ILE A 20 -11.82 -19.62 -13.61
CA ILE A 20 -11.30 -18.35 -14.12
C ILE A 20 -10.87 -18.52 -15.59
N GLU A 21 -10.15 -19.59 -15.92
CA GLU A 21 -9.74 -19.88 -17.29
C GLU A 21 -10.95 -20.19 -18.20
N ASP A 22 -11.90 -20.99 -17.73
CA ASP A 22 -13.11 -21.37 -18.46
C ASP A 22 -14.00 -20.16 -18.82
N VAL A 23 -14.04 -19.13 -17.97
CA VAL A 23 -14.79 -17.89 -18.26
C VAL A 23 -13.98 -16.89 -19.10
N GLY A 24 -12.77 -17.26 -19.54
CA GLY A 24 -11.88 -16.40 -20.34
C GLY A 24 -11.17 -15.33 -19.53
N GLY A 25 -10.95 -15.57 -18.24
CA GLY A 25 -10.15 -14.73 -17.36
C GLY A 25 -8.67 -15.12 -17.33
N PHE A 26 -7.91 -14.41 -16.50
CA PHE A 26 -6.51 -14.74 -16.22
C PHE A 26 -6.14 -14.36 -14.80
N ILE A 27 -5.15 -15.07 -14.25
CA ILE A 27 -4.61 -14.83 -12.91
C ILE A 27 -3.44 -13.86 -13.03
N VAL A 28 -3.44 -12.80 -12.21
CA VAL A 28 -2.38 -11.80 -12.13
C VAL A 28 -1.32 -12.24 -11.13
N SER A 29 -1.75 -12.70 -9.95
CA SER A 29 -0.87 -13.23 -8.92
C SER A 29 -1.60 -14.26 -8.06
N ILE A 30 -0.83 -15.21 -7.54
CA ILE A 30 -1.29 -16.21 -6.57
C ILE A 30 -0.27 -16.32 -5.45
N ASP A 31 -0.73 -16.05 -4.23
CA ASP A 31 0.03 -16.22 -3.00
C ASP A 31 -0.57 -17.38 -2.21
N LEU A 32 0.14 -18.52 -2.24
CA LEU A 32 -0.24 -19.74 -1.55
C LEU A 32 0.53 -19.86 -0.23
N THR A 33 -0.20 -19.90 0.87
CA THR A 33 0.34 -20.21 2.20
C THR A 33 -0.25 -21.52 2.74
N SER A 34 0.25 -22.00 3.88
CA SER A 34 -0.28 -23.22 4.50
C SER A 34 -1.73 -23.09 4.99
N THR A 35 -2.19 -21.87 5.26
CA THR A 35 -3.50 -21.59 5.85
C THR A 35 -4.46 -20.90 4.90
N GLU A 36 -3.94 -20.18 3.91
CA GLU A 36 -4.72 -19.27 3.07
C GLU A 36 -4.14 -19.17 1.65
N VAL A 37 -5.03 -18.95 0.69
CA VAL A 37 -4.71 -18.58 -0.68
C VAL A 37 -5.32 -17.22 -0.97
N VAL A 38 -4.48 -16.30 -1.46
CA VAL A 38 -4.90 -15.01 -1.98
C VAL A 38 -4.57 -14.98 -3.48
N MET A 39 -5.58 -14.74 -4.30
CA MET A 39 -5.44 -14.67 -5.76
C MET A 39 -5.97 -13.34 -6.27
N ILE A 40 -5.16 -12.64 -7.06
CA ILE A 40 -5.60 -11.47 -7.83
C ILE A 40 -5.82 -11.95 -9.27
N PHE A 41 -7.00 -11.69 -9.82
CA PHE A 41 -7.36 -12.16 -11.15
C PHE A 41 -8.31 -11.20 -11.85
N ALA A 42 -8.45 -11.39 -13.16
CA ALA A 42 -9.33 -10.61 -14.00
C ALA A 42 -10.27 -11.52 -14.80
N VAL A 43 -11.57 -11.20 -14.84
CA VAL A 43 -12.57 -11.93 -15.64
C VAL A 43 -13.44 -10.97 -16.46
N PRO A 44 -14.07 -11.43 -17.55
CA PRO A 44 -15.14 -10.69 -18.20
C PRO A 44 -16.32 -10.44 -17.25
N LYS A 45 -17.04 -9.32 -17.43
CA LYS A 45 -18.20 -8.94 -16.56
C LYS A 45 -19.25 -10.04 -16.49
N GLU A 46 -19.48 -10.73 -17.60
CA GLU A 46 -20.43 -11.83 -17.73
C GLU A 46 -20.03 -13.06 -16.88
N GLY A 47 -18.73 -13.23 -16.60
CA GLY A 47 -18.18 -14.34 -15.81
C GLY A 47 -18.27 -14.13 -14.29
N VAL A 48 -18.44 -12.89 -13.83
CA VAL A 48 -18.39 -12.54 -12.39
C VAL A 48 -19.40 -13.34 -11.57
N SER A 49 -20.64 -13.46 -12.03
CA SER A 49 -21.68 -14.19 -11.30
C SER A 49 -21.37 -15.68 -11.13
N LYS A 50 -20.68 -16.29 -12.10
CA LYS A 50 -20.23 -17.70 -12.00
C LYS A 50 -19.13 -17.84 -10.95
N ILE A 51 -18.18 -16.91 -10.92
CA ILE A 51 -17.11 -16.86 -9.92
C ILE A 51 -17.71 -16.71 -8.52
N GLU A 52 -18.63 -15.75 -8.32
CA GLU A 52 -19.32 -15.57 -7.03
C GLU A 52 -20.02 -16.86 -6.54
N GLY A 53 -20.61 -17.62 -7.45
CA GLY A 53 -21.19 -18.93 -7.15
C GLY A 53 -20.15 -19.93 -6.65
N MET A 54 -19.02 -20.03 -7.35
CA MET A 54 -17.92 -20.92 -6.96
C MET A 54 -17.30 -20.54 -5.62
N VAL A 55 -17.07 -19.23 -5.40
CA VAL A 55 -16.49 -18.72 -4.14
C VAL A 55 -17.35 -19.13 -2.93
N LYS A 56 -18.68 -19.10 -3.07
CA LYS A 56 -19.60 -19.58 -2.02
C LYS A 56 -19.47 -21.08 -1.76
N ILE A 57 -19.25 -21.89 -2.80
CA ILE A 57 -19.08 -23.36 -2.70
C ILE A 57 -17.78 -23.70 -1.97
N VAL A 58 -16.70 -22.98 -2.25
CA VAL A 58 -15.40 -23.20 -1.60
C VAL A 58 -15.26 -22.45 -0.27
N HIS A 59 -16.33 -21.79 0.19
CA HIS A 59 -16.36 -20.98 1.42
C HIS A 59 -15.25 -19.91 1.47
N GLY A 60 -14.97 -19.27 0.33
CA GLY A 60 -14.03 -18.15 0.23
C GLY A 60 -14.71 -16.79 0.31
N GLU A 61 -13.90 -15.75 0.14
CA GLU A 61 -14.27 -14.34 0.07
C GLU A 61 -13.83 -13.77 -1.29
N LEU A 62 -14.65 -12.87 -1.84
CA LEU A 62 -14.38 -12.16 -3.09
C LEU A 62 -14.45 -10.66 -2.82
N MET A 63 -13.38 -9.95 -3.19
CA MET A 63 -13.24 -8.52 -2.96
C MET A 63 -12.85 -7.81 -4.28
N PRO A 64 -13.25 -6.56 -4.50
CA PRO A 64 -12.77 -5.79 -5.64
C PRO A 64 -11.28 -5.45 -5.49
N ALA A 65 -10.54 -5.44 -6.59
CA ALA A 65 -9.09 -5.17 -6.61
C ALA A 65 -8.76 -3.92 -7.45
N PRO A 66 -9.14 -2.71 -6.99
CA PRO A 66 -9.05 -1.49 -7.79
C PRO A 66 -7.62 -1.03 -8.11
N LEU A 67 -6.63 -1.46 -7.33
CA LEU A 67 -5.21 -1.10 -7.51
C LEU A 67 -4.41 -2.20 -8.22
N THR A 68 -5.08 -3.15 -8.87
CA THR A 68 -4.41 -4.23 -9.60
C THR A 68 -3.46 -3.68 -10.65
N GLY A 69 -2.21 -4.15 -10.63
CA GLY A 69 -1.17 -3.74 -11.55
C GLY A 69 -0.41 -2.46 -11.16
N ILE A 70 -0.76 -1.83 -10.04
CA ILE A 70 -0.03 -0.68 -9.50
C ILE A 70 1.04 -1.17 -8.52
N GLU A 71 2.28 -0.74 -8.73
CA GLU A 71 3.39 -0.96 -7.81
C GLU A 71 3.61 0.27 -6.92
N ILE A 72 3.47 0.07 -5.61
CA ILE A 72 3.60 1.13 -4.60
C ILE A 72 4.81 0.84 -3.73
N ILE A 73 5.65 1.84 -3.48
CA ILE A 73 6.72 1.76 -2.49
C ILE A 73 6.38 2.57 -1.24
N MET A 74 6.30 1.88 -0.11
CA MET A 74 6.17 2.50 1.20
C MET A 74 7.56 2.82 1.74
N VAL A 75 7.86 4.11 1.92
CA VAL A 75 9.15 4.60 2.39
C VAL A 75 9.02 5.12 3.82
N SER A 76 9.76 4.50 4.72
CA SER A 76 9.81 4.90 6.12
C SER A 76 11.23 5.33 6.55
N PRO A 77 11.36 6.33 7.44
CA PRO A 77 12.64 6.65 8.06
C PRO A 77 13.13 5.47 8.92
N SER A 78 14.46 5.27 8.97
CA SER A 78 15.15 4.26 9.78
C SER A 78 14.43 3.89 11.09
N TYR A 79 14.07 2.62 11.24
CA TYR A 79 13.52 2.08 12.48
C TYR A 79 14.58 2.07 13.58
N ALA A 80 14.33 2.77 14.69
CA ALA A 80 15.16 2.63 15.88
C ALA A 80 14.64 1.43 16.69
N ARG A 81 15.39 0.31 16.73
CA ARG A 81 15.32 -0.93 17.57
C ARG A 81 13.96 -1.57 17.94
N HIS A 82 12.82 -0.90 17.84
CA HIS A 82 11.51 -1.35 18.29
C HIS A 82 10.49 -1.18 17.16
N HIS A 83 10.39 -2.24 16.34
CA HIS A 83 9.33 -2.57 15.36
C HIS A 83 8.92 -1.53 14.31
N ALA A 84 8.37 -2.03 13.20
CA ALA A 84 7.68 -1.16 12.24
C ALA A 84 6.46 -0.51 12.92
N PRO A 85 6.19 0.78 12.70
CA PRO A 85 5.03 1.47 13.25
C PRO A 85 3.74 0.78 12.83
N VAL A 86 2.79 0.59 13.74
CA VAL A 86 1.46 0.03 13.41
C VAL A 86 0.80 0.70 12.19
N PRO A 87 0.86 2.04 11.99
CA PRO A 87 0.32 2.68 10.78
C PRO A 87 0.97 2.19 9.47
N HIS A 88 2.24 1.79 9.50
CA HIS A 88 2.95 1.27 8.33
C HIS A 88 2.38 -0.06 7.87
N CYS A 89 2.29 -1.04 8.78
CA CYS A 89 1.81 -2.37 8.45
C CYS A 89 0.34 -2.35 8.04
N ASN A 90 -0.51 -1.58 8.75
CA ASN A 90 -1.93 -1.47 8.42
C ASN A 90 -2.15 -0.86 7.03
N LEU A 91 -1.34 0.13 6.63
CA LEU A 91 -1.46 0.72 5.30
C LEU A 91 -0.99 -0.24 4.21
N ILE A 92 0.14 -0.93 4.42
CA ILE A 92 0.63 -1.94 3.48
C ILE A 92 -0.43 -3.02 3.27
N GLU A 93 -1.02 -3.52 4.35
CA GLU A 93 -2.06 -4.54 4.26
C GLU A 93 -3.29 -4.00 3.51
N GLY A 94 -3.80 -2.82 3.87
CA GLY A 94 -4.96 -2.23 3.19
C GLY A 94 -4.75 -2.00 1.69
N LEU A 95 -3.54 -1.59 1.28
CA LEU A 95 -3.20 -1.42 -0.13
C LEU A 95 -3.11 -2.77 -0.86
N ARG A 96 -2.58 -3.81 -0.21
CA ARG A 96 -2.56 -5.18 -0.74
C ARG A 96 -3.97 -5.78 -0.86
N GLU A 97 -4.82 -5.55 0.13
CA GLU A 97 -6.25 -5.91 0.10
C GLU A 97 -7.01 -5.16 -1.00
N SER A 98 -6.46 -4.06 -1.52
CA SER A 98 -6.99 -3.33 -2.67
C SER A 98 -6.36 -3.78 -4.01
N GLY A 99 -5.46 -4.77 -3.99
CA GLY A 99 -4.83 -5.37 -5.18
C GLY A 99 -3.50 -4.75 -5.58
N ALA A 100 -2.95 -3.80 -4.82
CA ALA A 100 -1.66 -3.20 -5.13
C ALA A 100 -0.50 -4.13 -4.76
N LYS A 101 0.58 -4.10 -5.56
CA LYS A 101 1.85 -4.70 -5.18
C LYS A 101 2.63 -3.68 -4.35
N VAL A 102 2.82 -3.98 -3.06
CA VAL A 102 3.44 -3.04 -2.13
C VAL A 102 4.80 -3.52 -1.65
N ASN A 103 5.84 -2.77 -2.01
CA ASN A 103 7.19 -2.90 -1.50
C ASN A 103 7.44 -1.93 -0.35
N SER A 104 8.30 -2.30 0.59
CA SER A 104 8.64 -1.46 1.74
C SER A 104 10.13 -1.16 1.76
N LEU A 105 10.50 0.12 1.73
CA LEU A 105 11.86 0.60 1.87
C LEU A 105 12.03 1.34 3.19
N VAL A 106 13.04 0.94 3.95
CA VAL A 106 13.47 1.66 5.14
C VAL A 106 14.72 2.43 4.79
N MET A 107 14.66 3.75 4.89
CA MET A 107 15.82 4.59 4.60
C MET A 107 16.94 4.30 5.59
N GLY A 108 18.14 4.01 5.06
CA GLY A 108 19.31 3.69 5.89
C GLY A 108 19.85 4.91 6.65
N ARG A 109 19.57 6.12 6.15
CA ARG A 109 19.97 7.39 6.76
C ARG A 109 18.75 8.19 7.19
N GLY A 110 18.23 7.87 8.38
CA GLY A 110 17.27 8.70 9.10
C GLY A 110 17.97 9.89 9.76
N VAL A 111 18.65 10.73 8.99
CA VAL A 111 19.26 11.95 9.52
C VAL A 111 18.15 12.83 10.13
N GLY A 112 18.41 13.26 11.38
CA GLY A 112 17.44 13.81 12.32
C GLY A 112 16.85 15.17 11.93
N LEU A 113 16.87 16.13 12.86
CA LEU A 113 16.19 17.43 12.68
C LEU A 113 16.88 18.36 11.66
N THR A 114 18.14 18.11 11.30
CA THR A 114 19.02 19.09 10.63
C THR A 114 19.46 18.76 9.21
N ILE A 115 19.37 17.50 8.80
CA ILE A 115 19.72 17.07 7.44
C ILE A 115 18.76 15.96 6.99
N SER A 116 18.38 15.97 5.72
CA SER A 116 17.65 14.86 5.09
C SER A 116 18.33 14.49 3.80
N GLN A 117 18.79 13.24 3.69
CA GLN A 117 19.49 12.75 2.51
C GLN A 117 18.90 11.42 2.10
N MET A 118 18.69 11.29 0.80
CA MET A 118 18.34 10.06 0.10
C MET A 118 19.55 9.73 -0.77
N SER A 119 20.08 8.52 -0.65
CA SER A 119 21.16 8.06 -1.51
C SER A 119 20.67 7.91 -2.96
N ALA A 120 21.59 7.94 -3.92
CA ALA A 120 21.26 7.70 -5.32
C ALA A 120 20.60 6.32 -5.53
N MET A 121 21.04 5.31 -4.78
CA MET A 121 20.47 3.96 -4.84
C MET A 121 19.04 3.91 -4.29
N GLU A 122 18.79 4.50 -3.11
CA GLU A 122 17.43 4.60 -2.55
C GLU A 122 16.51 5.36 -3.51
N ARG A 123 17.01 6.44 -4.12
CA ARG A 123 16.26 7.23 -5.09
C ARG A 123 15.86 6.40 -6.31
N LEU A 124 16.82 5.68 -6.92
CA LEU A 124 16.55 4.85 -8.09
C LEU A 124 15.53 3.76 -7.75
N ALA A 125 15.71 3.07 -6.62
CA ALA A 125 14.76 2.05 -6.16
C ALA A 125 13.35 2.62 -5.93
N ILE A 126 13.23 3.85 -5.43
CA ILE A 126 11.92 4.51 -5.28
C ILE A 126 11.31 4.86 -6.63
N GLU A 127 12.09 5.42 -7.55
CA GLU A 127 11.62 5.86 -8.88
C GLU A 127 11.28 4.70 -9.84
N GLU A 128 11.59 3.45 -9.49
CA GLU A 128 11.14 2.25 -10.22
C GLU A 128 9.65 1.92 -10.03
N HIS A 129 9.00 2.52 -9.03
CA HIS A 129 7.60 2.25 -8.68
C HIS A 129 6.67 3.33 -9.25
N ASP A 130 5.38 3.00 -9.41
CA ASP A 130 4.38 3.94 -9.91
C ASP A 130 4.10 5.07 -8.91
N ILE A 131 4.08 4.74 -7.61
CA ILE A 131 3.75 5.68 -6.52
C ILE A 131 4.66 5.42 -5.32
N ALA A 132 5.13 6.50 -4.68
CA ALA A 132 5.83 6.43 -3.41
C ALA A 132 5.00 7.03 -2.26
N ILE A 133 4.87 6.29 -1.16
CA ILE A 133 4.23 6.76 0.07
C ILE A 133 5.30 6.98 1.13
N PHE A 134 5.50 8.21 1.58
CA PHE A 134 6.45 8.55 2.64
C PHE A 134 5.74 8.72 3.97
N MET A 135 6.17 8.00 4.99
CA MET A 135 5.65 8.14 6.35
C MET A 135 6.64 8.87 7.25
N PHE A 136 6.41 10.17 7.44
CA PHE A 136 7.24 11.02 8.30
C PHE A 136 6.72 11.12 9.75
N GLY A 137 7.48 11.83 10.58
CA GLY A 137 7.22 12.02 12.01
C GLY A 137 6.28 13.18 12.31
N CYS A 138 6.47 13.80 13.48
CA CYS A 138 5.61 14.88 13.97
C CYS A 138 6.27 16.26 14.04
N PHE A 139 7.54 16.38 13.70
CA PHE A 139 8.27 17.65 13.76
C PHE A 139 8.02 18.47 12.49
N GLU A 140 7.17 19.49 12.60
CA GLU A 140 6.80 20.38 11.51
C GLU A 140 8.02 20.99 10.81
N HIS A 141 8.92 21.60 11.57
CA HIS A 141 10.14 22.21 11.03
C HIS A 141 10.97 21.20 10.21
N CYS A 142 11.13 19.98 10.73
CA CYS A 142 11.85 18.91 10.04
C CYS A 142 11.19 18.57 8.69
N ILE A 143 9.86 18.45 8.69
CA ILE A 143 9.09 18.09 7.49
C ILE A 143 9.18 19.20 6.45
N ARG A 144 8.88 20.44 6.84
CA ARG A 144 8.84 21.60 5.94
C ARG A 144 10.22 21.91 5.36
N GLU A 145 11.24 21.99 6.21
CA GLU A 145 12.56 22.48 5.78
C GLU A 145 13.43 21.43 5.09
N TYR A 146 13.23 20.15 5.40
CA TYR A 146 14.14 19.10 4.95
C TYR A 146 13.44 17.93 4.24
N LYS A 147 12.37 17.37 4.81
CA LYS A 147 11.77 16.15 4.25
C LYS A 147 11.00 16.41 2.96
N LEU A 148 10.21 17.47 2.91
CA LEU A 148 9.48 17.88 1.69
C LEU A 148 10.45 18.22 0.55
N LYS A 149 11.50 19.01 0.83
CA LYS A 149 12.54 19.35 -0.17
C LYS A 149 13.35 18.15 -0.66
N MET A 150 13.40 17.07 0.12
CA MET A 150 14.05 15.83 -0.29
C MET A 150 13.17 15.06 -1.27
N VAL A 151 11.87 14.92 -0.98
CA VAL A 151 10.95 14.11 -1.79
C VAL A 151 10.45 14.84 -3.03
N GLU A 152 10.32 16.17 -3.01
CA GLU A 152 9.86 16.97 -4.17
C GLU A 152 10.70 16.70 -5.43
N LYS A 153 11.96 16.29 -5.23
CA LYS A 153 12.91 16.03 -6.30
C LYS A 153 12.63 14.73 -7.05
N LEU A 154 11.78 13.83 -6.54
CA LEU A 154 11.45 12.56 -7.20
C LEU A 154 10.53 12.78 -8.40
N LYS A 155 10.68 11.93 -9.42
CA LYS A 155 9.96 12.06 -10.69
C LYS A 155 8.56 11.43 -10.69
N ILE A 156 8.24 10.64 -9.68
CA ILE A 156 6.97 9.90 -9.57
C ILE A 156 5.99 10.63 -8.63
N PRO A 157 4.68 10.34 -8.72
CA PRO A 157 3.71 10.79 -7.73
C PRO A 157 4.05 10.31 -6.32
N ILE A 158 3.88 11.20 -5.35
CA ILE A 158 4.22 10.97 -3.95
C ILE A 158 3.03 11.27 -3.06
N VAL A 159 2.78 10.38 -2.10
CA VAL A 159 1.91 10.65 -0.95
C VAL A 159 2.79 10.83 0.29
N VAL A 160 2.68 11.96 0.96
CA VAL A 160 3.39 12.23 2.22
C VAL A 160 2.42 12.17 3.38
N MET A 161 2.66 11.25 4.31
CA MET A 161 1.93 11.13 5.56
C MET A 161 2.76 11.72 6.70
N ALA A 162 2.20 12.68 7.43
CA ALA A 162 2.84 13.27 8.60
C ALA A 162 1.84 13.79 9.63
N TYR A 163 2.26 13.95 10.88
CA TYR A 163 1.35 14.44 11.94
C TYR A 163 0.92 15.91 11.77
N PRO A 164 1.83 16.87 11.50
CA PRO A 164 1.49 18.29 11.44
C PRO A 164 0.49 18.58 10.33
N LYS A 165 -0.31 19.62 10.53
CA LYS A 165 -1.16 20.16 9.47
C LYS A 165 -0.32 21.15 8.66
N LEU A 166 -0.02 20.79 7.42
CA LEU A 166 0.71 21.65 6.50
C LEU A 166 -0.07 21.77 5.20
N GLU A 167 -0.09 22.98 4.66
CA GLU A 167 -0.46 23.21 3.28
C GLU A 167 0.78 23.00 2.43
N VAL A 168 0.67 22.05 1.51
CA VAL A 168 1.76 21.64 0.63
C VAL A 168 1.25 21.76 -0.79
N GLU A 169 1.70 22.81 -1.47
CA GLU A 169 1.35 23.08 -2.86
C GLU A 169 2.50 22.64 -3.77
N MET A 170 2.65 21.33 -3.96
CA MET A 170 3.65 20.75 -4.85
C MET A 170 2.98 19.76 -5.80
N SER A 171 3.24 19.88 -7.10
CA SER A 171 2.50 19.19 -8.15
C SER A 171 2.59 17.65 -8.09
N ASN A 172 3.68 17.12 -7.54
CA ASN A 172 3.91 15.68 -7.39
C ASN A 172 3.63 15.15 -5.99
N ILE A 173 3.15 15.98 -5.05
CA ILE A 173 2.98 15.58 -3.63
C ILE A 173 1.54 15.77 -3.18
N THR A 174 0.92 14.67 -2.74
CA THR A 174 -0.33 14.67 -1.97
C THR A 174 0.02 14.55 -0.49
N TYR A 175 -0.30 15.57 0.31
CA TYR A 175 0.02 15.59 1.74
C TYR A 175 -1.19 15.18 2.61
N VAL A 176 -1.01 14.14 3.43
CA VAL A 176 -2.03 13.62 4.36
C VAL A 176 -1.59 13.88 5.80
N SER A 177 -2.21 14.91 6.40
CA SER A 177 -1.95 15.30 7.79
C SER A 177 -2.59 14.37 8.84
N GLY A 178 -2.01 14.33 10.03
CA GLY A 178 -2.56 13.64 11.19
C GLY A 178 -2.29 12.13 11.25
N LEU A 179 -1.45 11.59 10.37
CA LEU A 179 -0.94 10.21 10.40
C LEU A 179 0.58 10.25 10.43
N SER A 180 1.23 9.56 11.36
CA SER A 180 2.68 9.61 11.48
C SER A 180 3.29 8.32 11.96
N ARG A 181 4.62 8.24 11.84
CA ARG A 181 5.43 7.14 12.36
C ARG A 181 5.33 6.96 13.88
N MET A 182 5.13 8.04 14.64
CA MET A 182 5.10 7.97 16.12
C MET A 182 3.68 7.75 16.63
N LEU A 183 3.55 6.76 17.51
CA LEU A 183 2.38 6.47 18.33
C LEU A 183 2.20 7.57 19.41
N MET A 184 1.98 8.83 19.00
CA MET A 184 1.48 9.84 19.94
C MET A 184 -0.01 9.58 20.17
N SER A 185 -0.28 8.46 20.84
CA SER A 185 -1.58 7.96 21.27
C SER A 185 -2.63 7.89 20.15
N PHE A 186 -2.96 6.67 19.72
CA PHE A 186 -4.16 6.36 18.95
C PHE A 186 -5.45 6.63 19.76
N LYS A 187 -5.60 7.85 20.31
CA LYS A 187 -6.65 8.25 21.25
C LYS A 187 -7.64 9.25 20.66
N LYS A 188 -7.50 9.63 19.39
CA LYS A 188 -8.43 10.55 18.71
C LYS A 188 -9.15 9.79 17.60
N GLY A 189 -10.36 9.32 17.90
CA GLY A 189 -11.17 8.33 17.18
C GLY A 189 -11.54 8.57 15.69
N ASN A 190 -10.78 9.37 14.93
CA ASN A 190 -10.97 9.58 13.48
C ASN A 190 -9.83 8.97 12.63
N GLU A 191 -9.11 8.00 13.14
CA GLU A 191 -7.92 7.42 12.48
C GLU A 191 -8.26 6.63 11.23
N LYS A 192 -9.29 5.77 11.29
CA LYS A 192 -9.77 5.02 10.13
C LYS A 192 -10.16 5.95 8.98
N THR A 193 -10.82 7.07 9.31
CA THR A 193 -11.17 8.11 8.33
C THR A 193 -9.94 8.75 7.69
N ARG A 194 -8.83 8.90 8.42
CA ARG A 194 -7.59 9.45 7.84
C ARG A 194 -6.86 8.42 7.01
N LEU A 195 -6.86 7.15 7.42
CA LEU A 195 -6.25 6.06 6.66
C LEU A 195 -6.94 5.89 5.29
N ASN A 196 -8.27 6.00 5.26
CA ASN A 196 -9.09 6.02 4.05
C ASN A 196 -8.86 7.24 3.13
N ARG A 197 -7.99 8.20 3.49
CA ARG A 197 -7.57 9.28 2.57
C ARG A 197 -6.29 8.92 1.81
N VAL A 198 -5.59 7.88 2.27
CA VAL A 198 -4.36 7.37 1.66
C VAL A 198 -4.68 6.17 0.77
N MET A 199 -5.61 5.32 1.22
CA MET A 199 -6.24 4.23 0.46
C MET A 199 -7.27 4.80 -0.51
#